data_AF-A0A3B9BP46-F1
#
_entry.id   AF-A0A3B9BP46-F1
#
_cell.length_a   1.000
_cell.length_b   1.000
_cell.length_c   1.000
_cell.angle_alpha   90.00
_cell.angle_beta   90.00
_cell.angle_gamma   90.00
#
_symmetry.space_group_name_H-M   'P 1'
#
loop_
_entity.id
_entity.type
_entity.pdbx_description
1 polymer ?
#
loop_
_entity_poly.entity_id
_entity_poly.type
_entity_poly.pdbx_seq_one_letter_code
_entity_poly.pdbx_strand_id
1 'polypeptide(L)' 'RSAAKNHAYVTVAVDPEDFDAILAELTANDGATSAELRRRLAAKAFARTGAYDAAISSWFAAQTGE' A
#
# COMPACT_ATOMS: atom_id res chain seq x y z
N ARG A 1 3.15 -3.93 -5.05
CA ARG A 1 3.22 -5.24 -4.33
C ARG A 1 4.63 -5.55 -3.85
N SER A 2 5.68 -5.48 -4.68
CA SER A 2 7.07 -5.77 -4.26
C SER A 2 7.57 -4.88 -3.11
N ALA A 3 7.33 -3.57 -3.18
CA ALA A 3 7.66 -2.64 -2.09
C ALA A 3 6.98 -3.02 -0.75
N ALA A 4 5.69 -3.38 -0.80
CA ALA A 4 4.94 -3.86 0.36
C ALA A 4 5.49 -5.18 0.93
N LYS A 5 5.92 -6.12 0.06
CA LYS A 5 6.61 -7.34 0.50
C LYS A 5 7.92 -7.00 1.24
N ASN A 6 8.66 -6.02 0.74
CA ASN A 6 9.95 -5.61 1.29
C ASN A 6 9.84 -4.47 2.31
N HIS A 7 8.72 -4.35 3.02
CA HIS A 7 8.43 -3.24 3.94
C HIS A 7 9.36 -3.15 5.14
N ALA A 8 10.18 -4.17 5.41
CA ALA A 8 11.28 -4.05 6.37
C ALA A 8 12.23 -2.90 5.99
N TYR A 9 12.39 -2.62 4.69
CA TYR A 9 13.37 -1.67 4.16
C TYR A 9 12.78 -0.60 3.23
N VAL A 10 11.58 -0.81 2.67
CA VAL A 10 10.96 0.10 1.69
C VAL A 10 9.64 0.65 2.22
N THR A 11 9.48 1.97 2.17
CA THR A 11 8.19 2.63 2.43
C THR A 11 7.38 2.69 1.15
N VAL A 12 6.21 2.05 1.14
CA VAL A 12 5.28 2.09 0.01
C VAL A 12 4.16 3.09 0.30
N ALA A 13 3.78 3.91 -0.66
CA ALA A 13 2.61 4.77 -0.54
C ALA A 13 1.66 4.49 -1.71
N VAL A 14 0.38 4.30 -1.41
CA VAL A 14 -0.66 3.99 -2.41
C VAL A 14 -1.87 4.91 -2.31
N ASP A 15 -1.81 5.89 -1.41
CA ASP A 15 -2.89 6.79 -1.07
C ASP A 15 -2.30 8.16 -0.65
N PRO A 16 -2.72 9.27 -1.26
CA PRO A 16 -2.23 10.60 -0.91
C PRO A 16 -2.45 10.98 0.56
N GLU A 17 -3.49 10.45 1.21
CA GLU A 17 -3.78 10.73 2.63
C GLU A 17 -2.66 10.25 3.58
N ASP A 18 -1.78 9.35 3.14
CA ASP A 18 -0.66 8.85 3.94
C ASP A 18 0.61 9.72 3.82
N PHE A 19 0.64 10.70 2.90
CA PHE A 19 1.86 11.47 2.62
C PHE A 19 2.30 12.32 3.81
N ASP A 20 1.36 12.98 4.49
CA ASP A 20 1.68 13.81 5.65
C ASP A 20 2.31 13.00 6.77
N ALA A 21 1.80 11.79 7.02
CA ALA A 21 2.37 10.88 8.03
C ALA A 21 3.79 10.40 7.65
N ILE A 22 4.02 10.12 6.36
CA ILE A 22 5.35 9.72 5.87
C ILE A 22 6.33 10.89 6.00
N LEU A 23 5.95 12.08 5.54
CA LEU A 23 6.79 13.28 5.62
C LEU A 23 7.13 13.64 7.06
N ALA A 24 6.15 13.57 7.97
CA ALA A 24 6.36 13.81 9.39
C ALA A 24 7.40 12.86 10.00
N GLU A 25 7.34 11.56 9.68
CA GLU A 25 8.35 10.61 10.16
C GLU A 25 9.73 10.87 9.55
N LEU A 26 9.81 11.18 8.27
CA LEU A 26 11.09 11.50 7.62
C LEU A 26 11.73 12.73 8.26
N THR A 27 10.96 13.76 8.58
CA THR A 27 11.46 14.95 9.29
C THR A 27 11.88 14.63 10.73
N ALA A 28 11.11 13.82 11.46
CA ALA A 28 11.37 13.51 12.85
C ALA A 28 12.53 12.51 13.06
N ASN A 29 12.80 11.64 12.08
CA ASN A 29 13.71 10.50 12.22
C ASN A 29 14.90 10.56 11.26
N ASP A 30 15.44 11.75 10.98
CA ASP A 30 16.64 11.93 10.12
C ASP A 30 16.52 11.23 8.75
N GLY A 31 15.40 11.44 8.07
CA GLY A 31 15.11 10.85 6.77
C GLY A 31 14.69 9.38 6.81
N ALA A 32 14.42 8.81 8.00
CA ALA A 32 13.94 7.44 8.14
C ALA A 32 12.43 7.37 8.44
N THR A 33 11.85 6.19 8.22
CA THR A 33 10.49 5.85 8.68
C THR A 33 10.57 4.75 9.73
N SER A 34 9.53 4.60 10.52
CA SER A 34 9.36 3.56 11.53
C SER A 34 8.96 2.23 10.88
N ALA A 35 9.33 1.12 11.50
CA ALA A 35 8.88 -0.20 11.07
C ALA A 35 7.36 -0.35 11.20
N GLU A 36 6.75 0.35 12.16
CA GLU A 36 5.30 0.37 12.36
C GLU A 36 4.57 1.03 11.19
N LEU A 37 4.99 2.23 10.78
CA LEU A 37 4.41 2.91 9.63
C LEU A 37 4.55 2.06 8.36
N ARG A 38 5.74 1.51 8.10
CA ARG A 38 5.95 0.67 6.91
C ARG A 38 5.06 -0.58 6.89
N ARG A 39 4.82 -1.23 8.05
CA ARG A 39 3.88 -2.37 8.14
C ARG A 39 2.46 -1.95 7.81
N ARG A 40 1.99 -0.83 8.36
CA ARG A 40 0.64 -0.29 8.09
C ARG A 40 0.45 0.00 6.61
N LEU A 41 1.43 0.68 6.00
CA LEU A 41 1.38 1.04 4.58
C LEU A 41 1.47 -0.18 3.67
N ALA A 42 2.24 -1.20 4.04
CA ALA A 42 2.30 -2.47 3.31
C ALA A 42 0.96 -3.20 3.32
N ALA A 43 0.27 -3.25 4.47
CA ALA A 43 -1.06 -3.82 4.58
C ALA A 43 -2.06 -3.09 3.65
N LYS A 44 -2.04 -1.75 3.67
CA LYS A 44 -2.87 -0.92 2.78
C LYS A 44 -2.58 -1.18 1.30
N ALA A 45 -1.30 -1.31 0.94
CA ALA A 45 -0.89 -1.61 -0.43
C ALA A 45 -1.38 -2.97 -0.92
N PHE A 46 -1.29 -4.03 -0.09
CA PHE A 46 -1.84 -5.33 -0.46
C PHE A 46 -3.36 -5.32 -0.56
N ALA A 47 -4.05 -4.67 0.38
CA ALA A 47 -5.50 -4.51 0.34
C ALA A 47 -5.96 -3.80 -0.94
N ARG A 48 -5.32 -2.69 -1.32
CA ARG A 48 -5.65 -1.96 -2.55
C ARG A 48 -5.47 -2.81 -3.80
N THR A 49 -4.38 -3.59 -3.88
CA THR A 49 -4.17 -4.48 -5.04
C THR A 49 -5.14 -5.66 -5.06
N GLY A 50 -5.50 -6.21 -3.90
CA GLY A 50 -6.53 -7.27 -3.83
C GLY A 50 -7.90 -6.76 -4.26
N ALA A 51 -8.29 -5.55 -3.85
CA ALA A 51 -9.54 -4.92 -4.28
C ALA A 51 -9.55 -4.66 -5.80
N TYR A 52 -8.40 -4.26 -6.37
CA TYR A 52 -8.26 -4.06 -7.81
C TYR A 52 -8.44 -5.37 -8.59
N ASP A 53 -7.78 -6.46 -8.15
CA ASP A 53 -7.92 -7.77 -8.78
C ASP A 53 -9.36 -8.31 -8.64
N ALA A 54 -10.01 -8.09 -7.49
CA ALA A 54 -11.42 -8.45 -7.29
C ALA A 54 -12.35 -7.70 -8.26
N ALA A 55 -12.14 -6.40 -8.46
CA ALA A 55 -12.92 -5.60 -9.39
C ALA A 55 -12.77 -6.11 -10.84
N ILE A 56 -11.54 -6.48 -11.25
CA ILE A 56 -11.28 -7.09 -12.56
C ILE A 56 -12.02 -8.43 -12.69
N SER A 57 -11.93 -9.28 -11.66
CA SER A 57 -12.60 -10.58 -11.65
C SER A 57 -14.12 -10.44 -11.79
N SER A 58 -14.72 -9.51 -11.05
CA SER A 58 -16.16 -9.22 -11.15
C SER A 58 -16.57 -8.71 -12.52
N TRP A 59 -15.74 -7.87 -13.15
CA TRP A 59 -15.99 -7.40 -14.51
C TRP A 59 -15.99 -8.56 -15.51
N PHE A 60 -15.00 -9.46 -15.43
CA PHE A 60 -14.94 -10.63 -16.32
C PHE A 60 -16.11 -11.59 -16.13
N ALA A 61 -16.51 -11.88 -14.88
CA ALA A 61 -17.69 -12.73 -14.60
C ALA A 61 -18.95 -12.19 -15.31
N ALA A 62 -19.16 -10.87 -15.24
CA ALA A 62 -20.26 -10.22 -15.95
C ALA A 62 -20.15 -10.31 -17.48
N GLN A 63 -18.94 -10.35 -18.05
CA GLN A 63 -18.74 -10.53 -19.51
C GLN A 63 -18.91 -11.99 -19.95
N THR A 64 -18.57 -12.96 -19.10
CA THR A 64 -18.65 -14.40 -19.41
C THR A 64 -20.01 -15.02 -19.07
N GLY A 65 -20.88 -14.29 -18.37
CA GLY A 65 -22.20 -14.77 -17.96
C GLY A 65 -22.16 -15.69 -16.73
N GLU A 66 -21.12 -15.53 -15.89
CA GLU A 66 -20.98 -16.18 -14.59
C GLU A 66 -21.55 -15.32 -13.45
#